data_AF-A0A955H8W9-F1
#
_entry.id   AF-A0A955H8W9-F1
#
_cell.length_a   1.000
_cell.length_b   1.000
_cell.length_c   1.000
_cell.angle_alpha   90.00
_cell.angle_beta   90.00
_cell.angle_gamma   90.00
#
_symmetry.space_group_name_H-M   'P 1'
#
loop_
_entity.id
_entity.type
_entity.pdbx_description
1 polymer ?
#
loop_
_entity_poly.entity_id
_entity_poly.type
_entity_poly.pdbx_seq_one_letter_code
_entity_poly.pdbx_strand_id
1 'polypeptide(L)'
;MCAMTAGARGRSVRLLDHANKPGKKILMSGGGRCNFTNMFAEPENFISHNSHFCKSALARYTQWDFIALVATHGIAYHEKKLGQLFCDNKASDILNMLLKECSDAGVKLQLNTSVLSIRKGDDHFHLETDQQ
;
A
#
# COMPACT_ATOMS: atom_id res chain seq x y z
N MET A 1 1.70 -2.91 1.89
CA MET A 1 1.00 -4.03 1.22
C MET A 1 1.97 -5.04 0.60
N CYS A 2 2.51 -4.85 -0.62
CA CYS A 2 3.38 -5.89 -1.23
C CYS A 2 4.60 -6.26 -0.35
N ALA A 3 5.33 -5.26 0.15
CA ALA A 3 6.53 -5.49 0.94
C ALA A 3 6.26 -6.26 2.26
N MET A 4 5.28 -5.81 3.06
CA MET A 4 4.86 -6.52 4.29
C MET A 4 4.39 -7.96 3.99
N THR A 5 3.61 -8.18 2.93
CA THR A 5 3.13 -9.53 2.59
C THR A 5 4.28 -10.45 2.15
N ALA A 6 5.24 -9.95 1.39
CA ALA A 6 6.42 -10.72 1.01
C ALA A 6 7.30 -11.06 2.22
N GLY A 7 7.56 -10.07 3.09
CA GLY A 7 8.34 -10.24 4.32
C GLY A 7 7.70 -11.21 5.30
N ALA A 8 6.37 -11.12 5.52
CA ALA A 8 5.62 -12.04 6.36
C ALA A 8 5.70 -13.50 5.88
N ARG A 9 5.98 -13.71 4.60
CA ARG A 9 6.25 -15.04 4.02
C ARG A 9 7.73 -15.42 4.03
N GLY A 10 8.54 -14.79 4.87
CA GLY A 10 9.96 -15.10 5.09
C GLY A 10 10.92 -14.63 3.99
N ARG A 11 10.51 -13.71 3.11
CA ARG A 11 11.39 -13.20 2.04
C ARG A 11 12.24 -12.04 2.55
N SER A 12 13.48 -11.96 2.07
CA SER A 12 14.28 -10.73 2.21
C SER A 12 13.72 -9.65 1.30
N VAL A 13 13.29 -8.52 1.86
CA VAL A 13 12.63 -7.44 1.12
C VAL A 13 13.31 -6.11 1.40
N ARG A 14 13.67 -5.41 0.33
CA ARG A 14 14.02 -3.99 0.35
C ARG A 14 12.98 -3.18 -0.41
N LEU A 15 12.45 -2.14 0.22
CA LEU A 15 11.49 -1.21 -0.38
C LEU A 15 12.19 0.13 -0.62
N LEU A 16 12.24 0.55 -1.88
CA LEU A 16 12.91 1.78 -2.31
C LEU A 16 11.89 2.88 -2.64
N ASP A 17 12.19 4.12 -2.26
CA ASP A 17 11.46 5.31 -2.70
C ASP A 17 12.43 6.49 -2.87
N HIS A 18 12.26 7.28 -3.92
CA HIS A 18 13.07 8.49 -4.16
C HIS A 18 12.69 9.63 -3.21
N ALA A 19 11.47 9.62 -2.67
CA ALA A 19 11.01 10.65 -1.77
C ALA A 19 11.70 10.58 -0.40
N ASN A 20 11.85 11.74 0.24
CA ASN A 20 12.39 11.85 1.59
C ASN A 20 11.47 11.35 2.71
N LYS A 21 10.20 11.06 2.40
CA LYS A 21 9.20 10.54 3.33
C LYS A 21 8.29 9.56 2.59
N PRO A 22 7.91 8.43 3.20
CA PRO A 22 7.03 7.45 2.57
C PRO A 22 5.58 7.95 2.55
N GLY A 23 4.78 7.41 1.63
CA GLY A 23 3.32 7.55 1.69
C GLY A 23 2.78 8.97 1.58
N LYS A 24 3.51 9.91 0.97
CA LYS A 24 3.05 11.32 0.82
C LYS A 24 1.64 11.43 0.25
N LYS A 25 1.30 10.59 -0.74
CA LYS A 25 -0.06 10.53 -1.31
C LYS A 25 -1.12 10.06 -0.31
N ILE A 26 -0.79 9.10 0.56
CA ILE A 26 -1.69 8.67 1.65
C ILE A 26 -1.95 9.86 2.57
N LEU A 27 -0.90 10.57 3.01
CA LEU A 27 -0.99 11.69 3.93
C LEU A 27 -1.86 12.85 3.41
N MET A 28 -1.85 13.13 2.11
CA MET A 28 -2.67 14.20 1.52
C MET A 28 -4.06 13.72 1.06
N SER A 29 -4.30 12.41 0.99
CA SER A 29 -5.57 11.85 0.50
C SER A 29 -6.75 12.13 1.44
N GLY A 30 -7.95 12.27 0.86
CA GLY A 30 -9.17 12.47 1.65
C GLY A 30 -9.16 13.71 2.54
N GLY A 31 -8.42 14.76 2.16
CA GLY A 31 -8.26 15.97 2.97
C GLY A 31 -7.49 15.73 4.27
N GLY A 32 -6.50 14.83 4.25
CA GLY A 32 -5.67 14.50 5.41
C GLY A 32 -6.24 13.40 6.31
N ARG A 33 -7.40 12.82 5.96
CA ARG A 33 -8.06 11.74 6.71
C ARG A 33 -8.02 10.37 6.04
N CYS A 34 -7.47 10.31 4.82
CA CYS A 34 -7.37 9.10 4.00
C CYS A 34 -8.72 8.40 3.75
N ASN A 35 -9.28 8.58 2.56
CA ASN A 35 -10.35 7.71 2.07
C ASN A 35 -9.72 6.37 1.67
N PHE A 36 -9.57 5.45 2.62
CA PHE A 36 -8.64 4.31 2.49
C PHE A 36 -9.23 3.13 1.72
N THR A 37 -10.56 3.02 1.66
CA THR A 37 -11.26 2.03 0.81
C THR A 37 -12.73 2.44 0.62
N ASN A 38 -13.50 1.62 -0.11
CA ASN A 38 -14.93 1.78 -0.27
C ASN A 38 -15.67 0.46 0.01
N MET A 39 -16.84 0.53 0.65
CA MET A 39 -17.72 -0.62 0.90
C MET A 39 -18.13 -1.37 -0.37
N PHE A 40 -18.20 -0.65 -1.50
CA PHE A 40 -18.62 -1.14 -2.81
C PHE A 40 -17.43 -1.26 -3.78
N ALA A 41 -16.30 -1.79 -3.32
CA ALA A 41 -15.11 -1.99 -4.14
C ALA A 41 -15.29 -3.15 -5.15
N GLU A 42 -16.13 -2.93 -6.16
CA GLU A 42 -16.51 -3.89 -7.19
C GLU A 42 -15.80 -3.62 -8.53
N PRO A 43 -15.58 -4.63 -9.40
CA PRO A 43 -14.88 -4.47 -10.68
C PRO A 43 -15.41 -3.33 -11.57
N GLU A 44 -16.72 -3.08 -11.52
CA GLU A 44 -17.44 -2.08 -12.31
C GLU A 44 -17.02 -0.64 -11.94
N ASN A 45 -16.42 -0.45 -10.77
CA ASN A 45 -15.90 0.84 -10.30
C ASN A 45 -14.46 1.14 -10.78
N PHE A 46 -13.89 0.28 -11.63
CA PHE A 46 -12.54 0.44 -12.19
C PHE A 46 -12.56 0.51 -13.71
N ILE A 47 -11.89 1.53 -14.26
CA ILE A 47 -11.78 1.73 -15.71
C ILE A 47 -10.54 1.00 -16.23
N SER A 48 -10.72 0.10 -17.19
CA SER A 48 -9.65 -0.67 -17.83
C SER A 48 -10.04 -1.05 -19.24
N HIS A 49 -9.06 -1.15 -20.15
CA HIS A 49 -9.25 -1.73 -21.48
C HIS A 49 -9.69 -3.21 -21.40
N ASN A 50 -9.27 -3.91 -20.35
CA ASN A 50 -9.78 -5.23 -19.99
C ASN A 50 -10.57 -5.11 -18.67
N SER A 51 -11.89 -5.03 -18.77
CA SER A 51 -12.80 -4.89 -17.62
C SER A 51 -12.76 -6.07 -16.64
N HIS A 52 -12.20 -7.22 -17.03
CA HIS A 52 -12.09 -8.40 -16.17
C HIS A 52 -10.73 -8.49 -15.45
N PHE A 53 -9.78 -7.63 -15.77
CA PHE A 53 -8.42 -7.68 -15.25
C PHE A 53 -8.35 -7.64 -13.71
N CYS A 54 -9.12 -6.75 -13.08
CA CYS A 54 -9.08 -6.54 -11.63
C CYS A 54 -9.84 -7.59 -10.82
N LYS A 55 -10.73 -8.39 -11.44
CA LYS A 55 -11.64 -9.32 -10.75
C LYS A 55 -10.90 -10.27 -9.80
N SER A 56 -9.82 -10.88 -10.28
CA SER A 56 -9.03 -11.83 -9.48
C SER A 56 -8.35 -11.16 -8.28
N ALA A 57 -7.81 -9.94 -8.46
CA ALA A 57 -7.16 -9.21 -7.39
C ALA A 57 -8.18 -8.77 -6.32
N LEU A 58 -9.32 -8.20 -6.73
CA LEU A 58 -10.37 -7.73 -5.83
C LEU A 58 -11.03 -8.88 -5.04
N ALA A 59 -11.16 -10.06 -5.65
CA ALA A 59 -11.72 -11.24 -4.97
C ALA A 59 -10.76 -11.87 -3.94
N ARG A 60 -9.44 -11.74 -4.14
CA ARG A 60 -8.42 -12.34 -3.26
C ARG A 60 -7.98 -11.43 -2.11
N TYR A 61 -8.17 -10.13 -2.26
CA TYR A 61 -7.93 -9.15 -1.23
C TYR A 61 -9.03 -8.08 -1.33
N THR A 62 -10.05 -8.27 -0.53
CA THR A 62 -11.27 -7.46 -0.51
C THR A 62 -11.08 -6.19 0.33
N GLN A 63 -12.02 -5.26 0.22
CA GLN A 63 -12.13 -4.12 1.13
C GLN A 63 -12.23 -4.55 2.60
N TRP A 64 -12.89 -5.68 2.87
CA TRP A 64 -13.07 -6.20 4.22
C TRP A 64 -11.77 -6.68 4.85
N ASP A 65 -10.85 -7.23 4.05
CA ASP A 65 -9.52 -7.62 4.53
C ASP A 65 -8.72 -6.39 4.99
N PHE A 66 -8.82 -5.28 4.24
CA PHE A 66 -8.17 -4.03 4.65
C PHE A 66 -8.85 -3.39 5.85
N ILE A 67 -10.20 -3.42 5.91
CA ILE A 67 -10.96 -2.93 7.07
C ILE A 67 -10.57 -3.72 8.33
N ALA A 68 -10.44 -5.05 8.24
CA ALA A 68 -10.02 -5.90 9.34
C ALA A 68 -8.59 -5.56 9.81
N LEU A 69 -7.68 -5.27 8.88
CA LEU A 69 -6.33 -4.81 9.22
C LEU A 69 -6.37 -3.47 9.98
N VAL A 70 -7.14 -2.50 9.49
CA VAL A 70 -7.34 -1.20 10.15
C VAL A 70 -7.90 -1.37 11.57
N ALA A 71 -8.92 -2.22 11.72
CA ALA A 71 -9.53 -2.54 13.01
C ALA A 71 -8.57 -3.26 13.97
N THR A 72 -7.73 -4.17 13.47
CA THR A 72 -6.72 -4.89 14.28
C THR A 72 -5.69 -3.94 14.87
N HIS A 73 -5.37 -2.85 14.18
CA HIS A 73 -4.49 -1.79 14.68
C HIS A 73 -5.22 -0.73 15.53
N GLY A 74 -6.51 -0.94 15.83
CA GLY A 74 -7.29 -0.04 16.68
C GLY A 74 -7.54 1.34 16.06
N ILE A 75 -7.47 1.46 14.74
CA ILE A 75 -7.68 2.73 14.04
C ILE A 75 -9.17 2.95 13.86
N ALA A 76 -9.71 4.00 14.48
CA ALA A 76 -11.10 4.39 14.34
C ALA A 76 -11.37 5.00 12.95
N TYR A 77 -12.50 4.63 12.36
CA TYR A 77 -12.95 5.08 11.05
C TYR A 77 -14.48 5.17 10.98
N HIS A 78 -14.98 5.97 10.04
CA HIS A 78 -16.40 6.08 9.74
C HIS A 78 -16.65 6.03 8.23
N GLU A 79 -17.86 5.62 7.86
CA GLU A 79 -18.38 5.87 6.52
C GLU A 79 -18.80 7.33 6.38
N LYS A 80 -18.42 7.98 5.27
CA LYS A 80 -18.90 9.31 4.94
C LYS A 80 -20.13 9.27 4.04
N LYS A 81 -19.93 9.05 2.74
CA LYS A 81 -21.00 8.96 1.74
C LYS A 81 -20.65 7.90 0.73
N LEU A 82 -21.66 7.23 0.18
CA LEU A 82 -21.49 6.27 -0.92
C LEU A 82 -20.42 5.20 -0.60
N GLY A 83 -20.41 4.67 0.64
CA GLY A 83 -19.48 3.63 1.05
C GLY A 83 -18.03 4.09 1.30
N GLN A 84 -17.71 5.39 1.21
CA GLN A 84 -16.34 5.88 1.41
C GLN A 84 -15.93 5.79 2.89
N LEU A 85 -14.83 5.10 3.18
CA LEU A 85 -14.33 4.93 4.55
C LEU A 85 -13.12 5.84 4.82
N PHE A 86 -13.22 6.64 5.88
CA PHE A 86 -12.21 7.61 6.28
C PHE A 86 -11.74 7.34 7.71
N CYS A 87 -10.47 7.61 7.99
CA CYS A 87 -9.99 7.64 9.37
C CYS A 87 -10.62 8.81 10.13
N ASP A 88 -10.92 8.59 11.42
CA ASP A 88 -11.48 9.64 12.28
C ASP A 88 -10.44 10.72 12.58
N ASN A 89 -9.21 10.30 12.84
CA ASN A 89 -8.13 11.19 13.27
C ASN A 89 -7.34 11.75 12.08
N LYS A 90 -6.43 10.95 11.51
CA LYS A 90 -5.47 11.42 10.50
C LYS A 90 -5.00 10.29 9.58
N ALA A 91 -4.71 10.64 8.34
CA ALA A 91 -4.15 9.74 7.33
C ALA A 91 -2.82 9.10 7.76
N SER A 92 -2.08 9.73 8.67
CA SER A 92 -0.84 9.15 9.17
C SER A 92 -1.07 7.85 9.95
N ASP A 93 -2.28 7.60 10.46
CA ASP A 93 -2.57 6.35 11.19
C ASP A 93 -2.49 5.15 10.25
N ILE A 94 -3.05 5.27 9.03
CA ILE A 94 -2.90 4.26 7.97
C ILE A 94 -1.44 4.12 7.54
N LEU A 95 -0.72 5.24 7.37
CA LEU A 95 0.68 5.17 6.99
C LEU A 95 1.51 4.46 8.06
N ASN A 96 1.33 4.82 9.32
CA ASN A 96 2.06 4.24 10.45
C ASN A 96 1.76 2.74 10.61
N MET A 97 0.50 2.34 10.43
CA MET A 97 0.10 0.93 10.36
C MET A 97 0.88 0.18 9.27
N LEU A 98 0.90 0.70 8.04
CA LEU A 98 1.61 0.06 6.94
C LEU A 98 3.12 -0.03 7.16
N LEU A 99 3.72 1.00 7.77
CA LEU A 99 5.14 1.02 8.12
C LEU A 99 5.44 0.02 9.25
N LYS A 100 4.56 -0.09 10.24
CA LYS A 100 4.66 -1.07 11.32
C LYS A 100 4.59 -2.49 10.76
N GLU A 101 3.61 -2.80 9.91
CA GLU A 101 3.50 -4.09 9.22
C GLU A 101 4.76 -4.44 8.42
N CYS A 102 5.37 -3.45 7.76
CA CYS A 102 6.65 -3.65 7.07
C CYS A 102 7.79 -3.95 8.05
N SER A 103 7.88 -3.19 9.14
CA SER A 103 8.91 -3.36 10.18
C SER A 103 8.80 -4.74 10.84
N ASP A 104 7.60 -5.15 11.24
CA ASP A 104 7.33 -6.44 11.89
C ASP A 104 7.65 -7.61 10.94
N ALA A 105 7.43 -7.42 9.63
CA ALA A 105 7.79 -8.37 8.58
C ALA A 105 9.28 -8.34 8.18
N GLY A 106 10.12 -7.55 8.85
CA GLY A 106 11.57 -7.47 8.58
C GLY A 106 11.95 -6.72 7.30
N VAL A 107 11.02 -5.97 6.70
CA VAL A 107 11.26 -5.19 5.46
C VAL A 107 12.27 -4.06 5.74
N LYS A 108 13.22 -3.88 4.83
CA LYS A 108 14.16 -2.74 4.85
C LYS A 108 13.67 -1.62 3.94
N LEU A 109 13.10 -0.58 4.53
CA LEU A 109 12.72 0.64 3.81
C LEU A 109 13.96 1.54 3.61
N GLN A 110 14.17 2.00 2.38
CA GLN A 110 15.23 2.93 2.02
C GLN A 110 14.64 4.07 1.18
N LEU A 111 14.76 5.29 1.72
CA LEU A 111 14.21 6.51 1.16
C LEU A 111 15.33 7.35 0.51
N ASN A 112 14.97 8.44 -0.17
CA ASN A 112 15.94 9.27 -0.91
C ASN A 112 16.79 8.43 -1.88
N THR A 113 16.17 7.42 -2.51
CA THR A 113 16.86 6.51 -3.43
C THR A 113 16.12 6.47 -4.76
N SER A 114 16.67 7.14 -5.76
CA SER A 114 16.15 7.12 -7.12
C SER A 114 16.66 5.88 -7.84
N VAL A 115 15.75 5.14 -8.49
CA VAL A 115 16.14 4.05 -9.39
C VAL A 115 16.53 4.65 -10.72
N LEU A 116 17.79 4.44 -11.13
CA LEU A 116 18.39 4.97 -12.36
C LEU A 116 18.19 4.01 -13.53
N SER A 117 18.39 2.71 -13.30
CA SER A 117 18.20 1.69 -14.34
C SER A 117 17.72 0.35 -13.76
N ILE A 118 16.97 -0.39 -14.56
CA ILE A 118 16.57 -1.77 -14.28
C ILE A 118 16.96 -2.61 -15.49
N ARG A 119 17.79 -3.63 -15.28
CA ARG A 119 18.25 -4.54 -16.33
C ARG A 119 17.85 -5.97 -15.97
N LYS A 120 17.28 -6.69 -16.94
CA LYS A 120 16.99 -8.11 -16.79
C LYS A 120 18.28 -8.90 -17.07
N GLY A 121 18.77 -9.65 -16.08
CA GLY A 121 19.76 -10.71 -16.26
C GLY A 121 19.06 -12.05 -16.51
N ASP A 122 19.82 -13.14 -16.46
CA ASP A 122 19.28 -14.48 -16.77
C ASP A 122 18.21 -14.90 -15.74
N ASP A 123 18.56 -14.90 -14.45
CA ASP A 123 17.68 -15.34 -13.36
C ASP A 123 17.26 -14.22 -12.38
N HIS A 124 17.70 -12.97 -12.63
CA HIS A 124 17.48 -11.86 -11.71
C HIS A 124 17.37 -10.52 -12.42
N PHE A 125 16.96 -9.50 -11.67
CA PHE A 125 16.99 -8.11 -12.11
C PHE A 125 18.11 -7.38 -11.39
N HIS A 126 18.90 -6.61 -12.15
CA HIS A 126 19.84 -5.65 -11.62
C HIS A 126 19.17 -4.29 -11.55
N LEU A 127 19.20 -3.67 -10.37
CA LEU A 127 18.74 -2.31 -10.16
C LEU A 127 19.95 -1.44 -9.87
N GLU A 128 20.02 -0.31 -10.55
CA GLU A 128 21.01 0.75 -10.30
C GLU A 128 20.32 1.92 -9.64
N THR A 129 20.90 2.46 -8.58
CA THR A 129 20.35 3.59 -7.81
C THR A 129 21.34 4.73 -7.70
N ASP A 130 20.84 5.92 -7.36
CA ASP A 130 21.67 7.10 -7.06
C ASP A 130 22.43 7.02 -5.72
N GLN A 131 22.07 6.04 -4.88
CA GLN A 131 22.77 5.68 -3.65
C GLN A 131 23.66 4.44 -3.92
N GLN A 132 24.88 4.44 -3.37
CA GLN A 132 25.79 3.28 -3.39
C GLN A 132 25.34 2.17 -2.45
#